data_AF-A0A1M4PR83-F1
#
_entry.id   AF-A0A1M4PR83-F1
#
_cell.length_a   1.000
_cell.length_b   1.000
_cell.length_c   1.000
_cell.angle_alpha   90.00
_cell.angle_beta   90.00
_cell.angle_gamma   90.00
#
_symmetry.space_group_name_H-M   'P 1'
#
loop_
_entity.id
_entity.type
_entity.pdbx_description
1 polymer ?
#
loop_
_entity_poly.entity_id
_entity_poly.type
_entity_poly.pdbx_seq_one_letter_code
_entity_poly.pdbx_strand_id
1 'polypeptide(L)'
;MYQVGVIIGTELSTFFKYPPEIRKLMYTTNTIENFNRQLRKVTKNKTIFPTDFSLEKSLYLAMVNATSKWTSRMRGWDQILAQLNIFFEDILSK
;
A
#
# COMPACT_ATOMS: atom_id res chain seq x y z
N MET A 1 15.86 21.88 -9.50
CA MET A 1 15.01 22.29 -8.36
C MET A 1 13.59 22.72 -8.79
N TYR A 2 13.41 23.40 -9.93
CA TYR A 2 12.10 23.89 -10.40
C TYR A 2 11.13 22.84 -10.97
N GLN A 3 11.61 21.66 -11.39
CA GLN A 3 10.74 20.59 -11.91
C GLN A 3 10.10 19.74 -10.81
N VAL A 4 10.76 19.58 -9.66
CA VAL A 4 10.26 18.73 -8.56
C VAL A 4 9.08 19.38 -7.83
N GLY A 5 9.09 20.72 -7.70
CA GLY A 5 8.00 21.47 -7.06
C GLY A 5 6.68 21.46 -7.86
N VAL A 6 6.75 21.43 -9.19
CA VAL A 6 5.56 21.36 -10.05
C VAL A 6 4.93 19.97 -10.00
N ILE A 7 5.76 18.91 -10.02
CA ILE A 7 5.28 17.52 -9.93
C ILE A 7 4.60 17.27 -8.58
N ILE A 8 5.18 17.72 -7.46
CA ILE A 8 4.55 17.55 -6.14
C ILE A 8 3.22 18.31 -6.06
N GLY A 9 3.13 19.51 -6.66
CA GLY A 9 1.89 20.29 -6.74
C GLY A 9 0.79 19.62 -7.58
N THR A 10 1.15 18.95 -8.68
CA THR A 10 0.19 18.21 -9.51
C THR A 10 -0.24 16.89 -8.87
N GLU A 11 0.66 16.15 -8.23
CA GLU A 11 0.36 14.88 -7.55
C GLU A 11 -0.52 15.09 -6.30
N LEU A 12 -0.32 16.18 -5.57
CA LEU A 12 -1.22 16.51 -4.45
C LEU A 12 -2.59 16.97 -4.94
N SER A 13 -2.66 17.66 -6.08
CA SER A 13 -3.93 18.09 -6.67
C SER A 13 -4.80 16.91 -7.11
N THR A 14 -4.21 15.85 -7.68
CA THR A 14 -4.96 14.64 -8.08
C THR A 14 -5.53 13.90 -6.88
N PHE A 15 -4.85 13.90 -5.74
CA PHE A 15 -5.36 13.30 -4.50
C PHE A 15 -6.71 13.91 -4.05
N PHE A 16 -6.89 15.23 -4.19
CA PHE A 16 -8.12 15.90 -3.80
C PHE A 16 -9.30 15.64 -4.74
N LYS A 17 -9.07 15.04 -5.92
CA LYS A 17 -10.14 14.63 -6.85
C LYS A 17 -10.92 13.41 -6.35
N TYR A 18 -10.36 12.64 -5.41
CA TYR A 18 -11.00 11.45 -4.87
C TYR A 18 -12.01 11.77 -3.75
N PRO A 19 -13.14 11.05 -3.70
CA PRO A 19 -14.07 11.07 -2.57
C PRO A 19 -13.36 10.84 -1.22
N PRO A 20 -13.89 11.41 -0.12
CA PRO A 20 -13.27 11.31 1.20
C PRO A 20 -13.05 9.87 1.68
N GLU A 21 -13.90 8.93 1.29
CA GLU A 21 -13.80 7.50 1.60
C GLU A 21 -12.57 6.86 0.92
N ILE A 22 -12.31 7.21 -0.34
CA ILE A 22 -11.16 6.72 -1.11
C ILE A 22 -9.87 7.41 -0.63
N ARG A 23 -9.93 8.71 -0.32
CA ARG A 23 -8.79 9.40 0.30
C ARG A 23 -8.40 8.75 1.61
N LYS A 24 -9.37 8.32 2.43
CA LYS A 24 -9.15 7.58 3.67
C LYS A 24 -8.44 6.26 3.46
N LEU A 25 -8.80 5.52 2.44
CA LEU A 25 -8.06 4.32 2.06
C LEU A 25 -6.59 4.67 1.72
N MET A 26 -6.36 5.70 0.89
CA MET A 26 -5.02 6.09 0.46
C MET A 26 -4.12 6.62 1.59
N TYR A 27 -4.62 7.51 2.46
CA TYR A 27 -3.80 8.11 3.51
C TYR A 27 -3.56 7.17 4.70
N THR A 28 -4.18 5.99 4.76
CA THR A 28 -3.96 5.03 5.84
C THR A 28 -2.55 4.43 5.72
N THR A 29 -1.55 5.14 6.26
CA THR A 29 -0.13 4.72 6.22
C THR A 29 0.14 3.50 7.10
N ASN A 30 -0.71 3.24 8.10
CA ASN A 30 -0.56 2.14 9.07
C ASN A 30 -0.32 0.78 8.40
N THR A 31 -0.98 0.49 7.29
CA THR A 31 -0.82 -0.81 6.59
C THR A 31 0.57 -0.96 5.98
N ILE A 32 1.04 0.06 5.27
CA ILE A 32 2.36 0.05 4.62
C ILE A 32 3.49 0.14 5.66
N GLU A 33 3.32 0.99 6.68
CA GLU A 33 4.27 1.10 7.79
C GLU A 33 4.40 -0.21 8.56
N ASN A 34 3.28 -0.86 8.89
CA ASN A 34 3.30 -2.15 9.58
C ASN A 34 3.95 -3.25 8.73
N PHE A 35 3.68 -3.28 7.42
CA PHE A 35 4.37 -4.20 6.52
C PHE A 35 5.88 -3.95 6.46
N ASN A 36 6.28 -2.69 6.26
CA ASN A 36 7.70 -2.29 6.25
C ASN A 36 8.39 -2.61 7.58
N ARG A 37 7.70 -2.45 8.71
CA ARG A 37 8.21 -2.86 10.03
C ARG A 37 8.46 -4.37 10.10
N GLN A 38 7.59 -5.19 9.53
CA GLN A 38 7.79 -6.65 9.48
C GLN A 38 8.99 -7.03 8.62
N LEU A 39 9.17 -6.38 7.45
CA LEU A 39 10.35 -6.59 6.61
C LEU A 39 11.65 -6.17 7.32
N ARG A 40 11.66 -5.01 7.99
CA ARG A 40 12.80 -4.54 8.78
C ARG A 40 13.14 -5.50 9.92
N LYS A 41 12.14 -6.16 10.52
CA LYS A 41 12.37 -7.13 11.60
C LYS A 41 13.16 -8.35 11.10
N VAL A 42 12.84 -8.86 9.91
CA VAL A 42 13.52 -10.05 9.36
C VAL A 42 14.93 -9.72 8.84
N THR A 43 15.14 -8.52 8.28
CA THR A 43 16.46 -8.08 7.82
C THR A 43 17.37 -7.61 8.96
N LYS A 44 16.82 -7.08 10.06
CA LYS A 44 17.62 -6.69 11.24
C LYS A 44 18.27 -7.89 11.93
N ASN A 45 17.61 -9.04 11.95
CA ASN A 45 18.11 -10.25 12.61
C ASN A 45 19.15 -11.01 11.77
N LYS A 46 19.22 -10.75 10.45
CA LYS A 46 20.20 -11.32 9.52
C LYS A 46 20.84 -10.19 8.73
N THR A 47 21.99 -9.71 9.20
CA THR A 47 22.72 -8.60 8.58
C THR A 47 23.50 -9.00 7.33
N ILE A 48 23.80 -10.29 7.15
CA ILE A 48 24.53 -10.82 6.00
C ILE A 48 23.71 -11.93 5.36
N PHE A 49 23.48 -11.80 4.06
CA PHE A 49 22.88 -12.81 3.21
C PHE A 49 23.95 -13.38 2.27
N PRO A 50 24.12 -14.72 2.20
CA PRO A 50 25.16 -15.33 1.38
C PRO A 50 24.92 -15.17 -0.13
N THR A 51 23.66 -15.03 -0.56
CA THR A 51 23.27 -14.82 -1.96
C THR A 51 22.00 -13.96 -2.05
N ASP A 52 21.77 -13.30 -3.18
CA ASP A 52 20.53 -12.54 -3.42
C ASP A 52 19.28 -13.41 -3.31
N PHE A 53 19.35 -14.66 -3.78
CA PHE A 53 18.26 -15.63 -3.64
C PHE A 53 17.90 -15.91 -2.17
N SER A 54 18.91 -15.94 -1.28
CA SER A 54 18.66 -16.15 0.15
C SER A 54 17.95 -14.95 0.81
N LEU A 55 18.24 -13.74 0.35
CA LEU A 55 17.54 -12.52 0.76
C LEU A 55 16.09 -12.53 0.24
N GLU A 56 15.92 -12.81 -1.05
CA GLU A 56 14.60 -12.88 -1.70
C GLU A 56 13.70 -13.90 -1.00
N LYS A 57 14.20 -15.10 -0.74
CA LYS A 57 13.47 -16.15 -0.02
C LYS A 57 13.10 -15.72 1.40
N SER A 58 13.96 -14.98 2.09
CA SER A 58 13.66 -14.45 3.43
C SER A 58 12.56 -13.40 3.40
N LEU A 59 12.56 -12.51 2.40
CA LEU A 59 11.50 -11.51 2.22
C LEU A 59 10.18 -12.17 1.80
N TYR A 60 10.23 -13.17 0.93
CA TYR A 60 9.06 -13.96 0.52
C TYR A 60 8.40 -14.63 1.73
N LEU A 61 9.17 -15.31 2.59
CA LEU A 61 8.64 -15.93 3.80
C LEU A 61 8.04 -14.89 4.77
N ALA A 62 8.64 -13.70 4.87
CA ALA A 62 8.07 -12.62 5.67
C ALA A 62 6.73 -12.13 5.10
N MET A 63 6.63 -12.02 3.77
CA MET A 63 5.40 -11.66 3.07
C MET A 63 4.30 -12.70 3.29
N VAL A 64 4.59 -13.99 3.09
CA VAL A 64 3.63 -15.09 3.32
C VAL A 64 3.09 -15.06 4.75
N ASN A 65 3.96 -14.84 5.74
CA ASN A 65 3.57 -14.71 7.14
C ASN A 65 2.76 -13.45 7.45
N ALA A 66 2.96 -12.37 6.71
CA ALA A 66 2.16 -11.14 6.84
C ALA A 66 0.78 -11.34 6.23
N THR A 67 0.73 -11.88 5.01
CA THR A 67 -0.52 -12.12 4.26
C THR A 67 -1.43 -13.13 4.95
N SER A 68 -0.87 -14.16 5.61
CA SER A 68 -1.68 -15.13 6.37
C SER A 68 -2.49 -14.50 7.52
N LYS A 69 -2.09 -13.30 7.97
CA LYS A 69 -2.79 -12.53 9.01
C LYS A 69 -3.75 -11.48 8.44
N TRP A 70 -3.74 -11.25 7.13
CA TRP A 70 -4.61 -10.27 6.45
C TRP A 70 -5.97 -10.89 6.10
N THR A 71 -6.62 -11.50 7.08
CA THR A 71 -7.95 -12.12 6.93
C THR A 71 -9.08 -11.18 7.33
N SER A 72 -8.77 -10.13 8.09
CA SER A 72 -9.75 -9.16 8.57
C SER A 72 -10.25 -8.25 7.45
N ARG A 73 -11.58 -8.15 7.32
CA ARG A 73 -12.22 -7.19 6.42
C ARG A 73 -11.97 -5.76 6.92
N MET A 74 -11.59 -4.87 6.02
CA MET A 74 -11.40 -3.46 6.34
C MET A 74 -12.73 -2.81 6.74
N ARG A 75 -12.73 -2.01 7.81
CA ARG A 75 -13.93 -1.30 8.26
C ARG A 75 -14.40 -0.30 7.20
N GLY A 76 -15.70 -0.35 6.87
CA GLY A 76 -16.30 0.56 5.88
C GLY A 76 -15.98 0.17 4.43
N TRP A 77 -15.49 -1.05 4.18
CA TRP A 77 -15.19 -1.53 2.83
C TRP A 77 -16.39 -1.43 1.88
N ASP A 78 -17.60 -1.73 2.35
CA ASP A 78 -18.82 -1.63 1.53
C ASP A 78 -19.05 -0.23 0.96
N GLN A 79 -18.84 0.81 1.80
CA GLN A 79 -19.00 2.20 1.38
C GLN A 79 -17.90 2.61 0.40
N ILE A 80 -16.66 2.22 0.67
CA ILE A 80 -15.52 2.51 -0.21
C ILE A 80 -15.69 1.81 -1.56
N LEU A 81 -16.15 0.56 -1.56
CA LEU A 81 -16.41 -0.20 -2.78
C LEU A 81 -17.52 0.44 -3.63
N ALA A 82 -18.60 0.90 -3.00
CA ALA A 82 -19.66 1.63 -3.69
C ALA A 82 -19.12 2.94 -4.32
N GLN A 83 -18.32 3.71 -3.60
CA GLN A 83 -17.69 4.92 -4.12
C GLN A 83 -16.71 4.63 -5.26
N LEU A 84 -15.95 3.54 -5.18
CA LEU A 84 -15.06 3.09 -6.25
C LEU A 84 -15.84 2.71 -7.51
N ASN A 85 -16.95 1.97 -7.37
CA ASN A 85 -17.79 1.58 -8.51
C ASN A 85 -18.40 2.79 -9.22
N ILE A 86 -18.83 3.81 -8.48
CA ILE A 86 -19.38 5.05 -9.06
C ILE A 86 -18.27 5.87 -9.73
N PHE A 87 -17.13 6.05 -9.04
CA PHE A 87 -16.04 6.89 -9.54
C PHE A 87 -15.29 6.28 -10.74
N PHE A 88 -15.28 4.94 -10.85
CA PHE A 88 -14.60 4.20 -11.91
C PHE A 88 -15.55 3.36 -12.78
N GLU A 89 -16.81 3.79 -12.91
CA GLU A 89 -17.86 3.09 -13.67
C GLU A 89 -17.40 2.73 -15.09
N ASP A 90 -16.75 3.65 -15.80
CA ASP A 90 -16.25 3.46 -17.16
C ASP A 90 -15.13 2.39 -17.29
N ILE A 91 -14.44 2.10 -16.19
CA ILE A 91 -13.32 1.14 -16.15
C ILE A 91 -13.82 -0.24 -15.71
N LEU A 92 -14.76 -0.28 -14.76
CA LEU A 92 -15.25 -1.51 -14.13
C LEU A 92 -16.48 -2.11 -14.82
N SER A 93 -17.11 -1.40 -15.75
CA SER A 93 -18.28 -1.87 -16.54
C SER A 93 -17.92 -2.71 -17.78
N LYS A 94 -16.63 -2.93 -18.05
CA LYS A 94 -16.12 -3.85 -19.08
C LYS A 94 -15.79 -5.21 -18.49
#